data_AF-A0A259CG31-F1
#
_entry.id   AF-A0A259CG31-F1
#
_cell.length_a   1.000
_cell.length_b   1.000
_cell.length_c   1.000
_cell.angle_alpha   90.00
_cell.angle_beta   90.00
_cell.angle_gamma   90.00
#
_symmetry.space_group_name_H-M   'P 1'
#
loop_
_entity.id
_entity.type
_entity.pdbx_description
1 polymer ?
#
loop_
_entity_poly.entity_id
_entity_poly.type
_entity_poly.pdbx_seq_one_letter_code
_entity_poly.pdbx_strand_id
1 'polypeptide(L)'
;MTNAAAAGHEGATQTPGPRGTWEFWIDRGGTFTDVIGHAPDGRLVTVKLLSEAPERYPDAAVQGIRDCLGLAPGDPIPPGVIGAVKMGTTVATNALLERKGERVALLITEGFADLLRIG
;
A
#
# COMPACT_ATOMS: atom_id res chain seq x y z
N MET A 1 29.68 -24.22 52.94
CA MET A 1 28.34 -24.16 53.55
C MET A 1 27.35 -23.80 52.46
N THR A 2 26.31 -24.61 52.37
CA THR A 2 25.42 -24.87 51.23
C THR A 2 24.36 -23.76 51.07
N ASN A 3 23.99 -23.44 49.83
CA ASN A 3 22.60 -23.08 49.52
C ASN A 3 22.18 -23.63 48.15
N ALA A 4 20.90 -23.96 48.07
CA ALA A 4 20.25 -24.95 47.23
C ALA A 4 19.75 -24.46 45.86
N ALA A 5 19.54 -25.47 45.00
CA ALA A 5 18.66 -25.60 43.84
C ALA A 5 17.68 -24.44 43.50
N ALA A 6 17.54 -24.15 42.19
CA ALA A 6 16.46 -24.72 41.38
C ALA A 6 16.40 -24.15 39.95
N ALA A 7 15.95 -25.03 39.04
CA ALA A 7 15.24 -24.78 37.80
C ALA A 7 16.01 -24.10 36.64
N GLY A 8 16.40 -24.95 35.68
CA GLY A 8 16.81 -24.54 34.35
C GLY A 8 15.72 -23.73 33.65
N HIS A 9 16.11 -22.56 33.16
CA HIS A 9 15.39 -21.88 32.11
C HIS A 9 15.83 -22.51 30.79
N GLU A 10 15.08 -23.53 30.35
CA GLU A 10 15.01 -23.86 28.93
C GLU A 10 14.32 -22.68 28.23
N GLY A 11 15.10 -21.64 27.95
CA GLY A 11 14.71 -20.61 27.00
C GLY A 11 14.72 -21.25 25.63
N ALA A 12 13.56 -21.77 25.24
CA ALA A 12 13.31 -22.28 23.90
C ALA A 12 13.92 -21.30 22.89
N THR A 13 14.89 -21.79 22.13
CA THR A 13 15.31 -21.15 20.90
C THR A 13 14.06 -21.07 20.03
N GLN A 14 13.43 -19.91 19.99
CA GLN A 14 12.29 -19.67 19.10
C GLN A 14 12.85 -19.79 17.68
N THR A 15 12.61 -20.96 17.08
CA THR A 15 12.77 -21.17 15.64
C THR A 15 11.95 -20.09 14.94
N PRO A 16 12.54 -19.23 14.07
CA PRO A 16 11.76 -18.26 13.35
C PRO A 16 10.73 -19.02 12.50
N GLY A 17 9.46 -18.70 12.66
CA GLY A 17 8.39 -19.12 11.75
C GLY A 17 8.70 -18.67 10.30
N PRO A 18 7.93 -19.15 9.31
CA PRO A 18 8.24 -18.92 7.90
C PRO A 18 8.47 -17.43 7.64
N ARG A 19 9.57 -17.11 6.93
CA ARG A 19 9.98 -15.76 6.56
C ARG A 19 8.84 -15.05 5.83
N GLY A 20 7.98 -14.36 6.57
CA GLY A 20 6.87 -13.61 6.00
C GLY A 20 7.41 -12.48 5.14
N THR A 21 6.65 -12.12 4.11
CA THR A 21 6.88 -10.91 3.32
C THR A 21 5.93 -9.82 3.78
N TRP A 22 6.26 -8.56 3.53
CA TRP A 22 5.33 -7.45 3.71
C TRP A 22 4.16 -7.54 2.72
N GLU A 23 2.98 -7.16 3.18
CA GLU A 23 1.85 -6.81 2.32
C GLU A 23 1.49 -5.34 2.49
N PHE A 24 1.11 -4.69 1.40
CA PHE A 24 0.68 -3.29 1.43
C PHE A 24 -0.73 -3.13 0.87
N TRP A 25 -1.56 -2.35 1.55
CA TRP A 25 -2.86 -1.89 1.07
C TRP A 25 -2.84 -0.38 0.98
N ILE A 26 -3.07 0.13 -0.22
CA ILE A 26 -2.85 1.54 -0.55
C ILE A 26 -4.14 2.12 -1.11
N ASP A 27 -4.58 3.25 -0.59
CA ASP A 27 -5.64 4.06 -1.18
C ASP A 27 -5.08 5.41 -1.61
N ARG A 28 -4.96 5.61 -2.92
CA ARG A 28 -4.52 6.88 -3.50
C ARG A 28 -5.73 7.78 -3.72
N GLY A 29 -5.89 8.76 -2.83
CA GLY A 29 -6.85 9.84 -2.92
C GLY A 29 -6.38 11.04 -3.74
N GLY A 30 -7.23 12.06 -3.86
CA GLY A 30 -6.87 13.33 -4.51
C GLY A 30 -5.87 14.16 -3.69
N THR A 31 -6.07 14.25 -2.38
CA THR A 31 -5.19 15.03 -1.48
C THR A 31 -4.17 14.17 -0.76
N PHE A 32 -4.59 12.99 -0.28
CA PHE A 32 -3.75 12.10 0.51
C PHE A 32 -3.73 10.69 -0.06
N THR A 33 -2.61 10.02 0.16
CA THR A 33 -2.45 8.59 -0.05
C THR A 33 -2.27 7.93 1.31
N ASP A 34 -3.16 6.99 1.63
CA ASP A 34 -3.09 6.20 2.84
C ASP A 34 -2.43 4.84 2.52
N VAL A 35 -1.41 4.46 3.27
CA VAL A 35 -0.66 3.21 3.11
C VAL A 35 -0.75 2.42 4.40
N ILE A 36 -1.22 1.19 4.31
CA ILE A 36 -1.23 0.22 5.40
C ILE A 36 -0.24 -0.89 5.05
N GLY A 37 0.85 -0.99 5.81
CA GLY A 37 1.83 -2.06 5.72
C GLY A 37 1.56 -3.13 6.78
N HIS A 38 1.32 -4.37 6.34
CA HIS A 38 1.29 -5.55 7.19
C HIS A 38 2.66 -6.22 7.16
N ALA A 39 3.36 -6.13 8.28
CA ALA A 39 4.71 -6.64 8.45
C ALA A 39 4.72 -8.17 8.61
N PRO A 40 5.85 -8.83 8.30
CA PRO A 40 6.03 -10.27 8.49
C PRO A 40 5.78 -10.77 9.93
N ASP A 41 5.96 -9.89 10.92
CA ASP A 41 5.74 -10.15 12.34
C ASP A 41 4.27 -9.97 12.77
N GLY A 42 3.37 -9.66 11.81
CA GLY A 42 1.95 -9.43 12.05
C GLY A 42 1.59 -7.99 12.43
N ARG A 43 2.56 -7.08 12.55
CA ARG A 43 2.29 -5.67 12.89
C ARG A 43 1.70 -4.92 11.70
N LEU A 44 0.73 -4.04 12.00
CA LEU A 44 0.24 -3.05 11.05
C LEU A 44 0.94 -1.71 11.27
N VAL A 45 1.42 -1.11 10.17
CA VAL A 45 2.01 0.22 10.12
C VAL A 45 1.17 1.06 9.18
N THR A 46 0.74 2.24 9.61
CA THR A 46 -0.04 3.15 8.79
C THR A 46 0.75 4.42 8.51
N VAL A 47 0.81 4.81 7.24
CA VAL A 47 1.45 6.05 6.79
C VAL A 47 0.46 6.84 5.95
N LYS A 48 0.40 8.14 6.18
CA LYS A 48 -0.42 9.07 5.41
C LYS A 48 0.47 10.13 4.77
N LEU A 49 0.43 10.20 3.45
CA LEU A 49 1.25 11.11 2.65
C LEU A 49 0.35 12.03 1.83
N LEU A 50 0.86 13.20 1.45
CA LEU A 50 0.22 14.00 0.41
C LEU A 50 0.31 13.20 -0.90
N SER A 51 -0.79 13.12 -1.66
CA SER A 51 -0.80 12.41 -2.95
C SER A 51 0.15 13.04 -3.97
N GLU A 52 0.40 14.35 -3.85
CA GLU A 52 1.33 15.10 -4.68
C GLU A 52 2.24 15.96 -3.80
N ALA A 53 3.54 15.64 -3.82
CA ALA A 53 4.59 16.43 -3.18
C ALA A 53 5.92 16.23 -3.93
N PRO A 54 6.02 16.68 -5.20
CA PRO A 54 7.15 16.37 -6.09
C PRO A 54 8.52 16.82 -5.54
N GLU A 55 8.54 17.87 -4.71
CA GLU A 55 9.75 18.36 -4.03
C GLU A 55 10.27 17.41 -2.93
N ARG A 56 9.45 16.44 -2.49
CA ARG A 56 9.78 15.51 -1.40
C ARG A 56 9.93 14.07 -1.88
N TYR A 57 9.05 13.64 -2.78
CA TYR A 57 9.06 12.29 -3.34
C TYR A 57 8.32 12.26 -4.69
N PRO A 58 8.74 11.39 -5.62
CA PRO A 58 8.10 11.27 -6.93
C PRO A 58 6.72 10.58 -6.87
N ASP A 59 6.53 9.65 -5.93
CA ASP A 59 5.27 8.91 -5.77
C ASP A 59 4.99 8.59 -4.30
N ALA A 60 3.79 8.95 -3.83
CA ALA A 60 3.39 8.80 -2.44
C ALA A 60 3.25 7.33 -2.02
N ALA A 61 2.77 6.45 -2.90
CA ALA A 61 2.61 5.03 -2.59
C ALA A 61 3.98 4.36 -2.40
N VAL A 62 4.92 4.65 -3.31
CA VAL A 62 6.30 4.18 -3.19
C VAL A 62 6.94 4.74 -1.92
N GLN A 63 6.77 6.03 -1.63
CA GLN A 63 7.32 6.62 -0.42
C GLN A 63 6.78 5.96 0.85
N GLY A 64 5.47 5.71 0.95
CA GLY A 64 4.90 5.03 2.13
C GLY A 64 5.40 3.61 2.31
N ILE A 65 5.66 2.87 1.23
CA ILE A 65 6.33 1.56 1.29
C ILE A 65 7.75 1.71 1.87
N ARG A 66 8.52 2.69 1.40
CA ARG A 66 9.88 2.96 1.90
C ARG A 66 9.89 3.32 3.38
N ASP A 67 8.94 4.15 3.81
CA ASP A 67 8.79 4.56 5.22
C ASP A 67 8.49 3.34 6.11
N CYS A 68 7.57 2.46 5.69
CA CYS A 68 7.27 1.21 6.40
C CYS A 68 8.48 0.27 6.50
N LEU A 69 9.32 0.22 5.46
CA LEU A 69 10.54 -0.57 5.42
C LEU A 69 11.73 0.11 6.13
N GLY A 70 11.60 1.37 6.55
CA GLY A 70 12.67 2.14 7.18
C GLY A 70 13.85 2.47 6.25
N LEU A 71 13.60 2.61 4.94
CA LEU A 71 14.64 2.87 3.95
C LEU A 71 15.05 4.35 3.93
N ALA A 72 16.34 4.62 3.84
CA ALA A 72 16.84 5.98 3.66
C ALA A 72 16.55 6.49 2.23
N PRO A 73 16.60 7.81 1.96
CA PRO A 73 16.46 8.33 0.61
C PRO A 73 17.48 7.71 -0.35
N GLY A 74 17.02 7.20 -1.50
CA GLY A 74 17.88 6.59 -2.52
C GLY A 74 18.14 5.08 -2.37
N ASP A 75 17.92 4.49 -1.19
CA ASP A 75 18.10 3.05 -1.00
C ASP A 75 17.16 2.24 -1.91
N PRO A 76 17.61 1.15 -2.55
CA PRO A 76 16.70 0.30 -3.28
C PRO A 76 15.77 -0.45 -2.31
N ILE A 77 14.53 -0.72 -2.74
CA ILE A 77 13.67 -1.68 -2.03
C ILE A 77 14.29 -3.08 -2.22
N PRO A 78 14.65 -3.82 -1.15
CA PRO A 78 15.29 -5.12 -1.31
C PRO A 78 14.36 -6.13 -2.04
N PRO A 79 14.89 -6.97 -2.94
CA PRO A 79 14.08 -7.95 -3.65
C PRO A 79 13.53 -9.01 -2.68
N GLY A 80 12.32 -9.49 -2.92
CA GLY A 80 11.72 -10.59 -2.17
C GLY A 80 11.18 -10.24 -0.79
N VAL A 81 11.23 -8.98 -0.36
CA VAL A 81 10.66 -8.55 0.95
C VAL A 81 9.18 -8.18 0.88
N ILE A 82 8.64 -7.95 -0.32
CA ILE A 82 7.24 -7.59 -0.57
C ILE A 82 6.57 -8.77 -1.26
N GLY A 83 5.50 -9.30 -0.66
CA GLY A 83 4.72 -10.40 -1.22
C GLY A 83 3.51 -9.91 -2.02
N ALA A 84 2.88 -8.81 -1.57
CA ALA A 84 1.74 -8.24 -2.25
C ALA A 84 1.64 -6.72 -2.08
N VAL A 85 1.16 -6.05 -3.12
CA VAL A 85 0.69 -4.67 -3.07
C VAL A 85 -0.72 -4.65 -3.64
N LYS A 86 -1.69 -4.20 -2.85
CA LYS A 86 -3.07 -3.98 -3.27
C LYS A 86 -3.31 -2.48 -3.31
N MET A 87 -3.66 -1.94 -4.47
CA MET A 87 -3.85 -0.51 -4.65
C MET A 87 -5.27 -0.20 -5.11
N GLY A 88 -5.98 0.57 -4.30
CA GLY A 88 -7.19 1.28 -4.67
C GLY A 88 -6.86 2.74 -4.98
N THR A 89 -7.69 3.37 -5.79
CA THR A 89 -7.60 4.81 -6.04
C THR A 89 -8.98 5.41 -6.24
N THR A 90 -9.15 6.65 -5.79
CA THR A 90 -10.35 7.45 -6.04
C THR A 90 -10.16 8.44 -7.20
N VAL A 91 -9.03 8.40 -7.91
CA VAL A 91 -8.76 9.31 -9.04
C VAL A 91 -9.80 9.13 -10.14
N ALA A 92 -10.11 7.90 -10.52
CA ALA A 92 -11.10 7.63 -11.58
C ALA A 92 -12.51 8.07 -11.19
N THR A 93 -12.92 7.81 -9.94
CA THR A 93 -14.25 8.19 -9.45
C THR A 93 -14.37 9.71 -9.34
N ASN A 94 -13.34 10.40 -8.88
CA ASN A 94 -13.35 11.87 -8.79
C ASN A 94 -13.30 12.49 -10.19
N ALA A 95 -12.53 11.93 -11.12
CA ALA A 95 -12.52 12.36 -12.52
C ALA A 95 -13.93 12.26 -13.15
N LEU A 96 -14.67 11.20 -12.86
CA LEU A 96 -16.05 11.04 -13.30
C LEU A 96 -16.98 12.10 -12.69
N LEU A 97 -16.92 12.29 -11.37
CA LEU A 97 -17.77 13.24 -10.63
C LEU A 97 -17.49 14.70 -11.03
N GLU A 98 -16.21 15.05 -11.20
CA GLU A 98 -15.77 16.38 -11.61
C GLU A 98 -15.81 16.60 -13.13
N ARG A 99 -16.24 15.58 -13.90
CA ARG A 99 -16.24 15.58 -15.36
C ARG A 99 -14.89 15.94 -15.98
N LYS A 100 -13.81 15.54 -15.32
CA LYS A 100 -12.42 15.72 -15.75
C LYS A 100 -11.92 14.46 -16.45
N GLY A 101 -12.41 14.24 -17.67
CA GLY A 101 -11.97 13.17 -18.56
C GLY A 101 -11.55 13.69 -19.92
N GLU A 102 -10.95 12.81 -20.72
CA GLU A 102 -10.63 13.11 -22.12
C GLU A 102 -11.88 13.04 -23.01
N ARG A 103 -11.86 13.78 -24.13
CA ARG A 103 -12.96 13.70 -25.11
C ARG A 103 -12.97 12.33 -25.76
N VAL A 104 -14.12 11.66 -25.70
CA VAL A 104 -14.36 10.34 -26.30
C VAL A 104 -15.45 10.40 -27.37
N ALA A 105 -15.38 9.50 -28.35
CA ALA A 105 -16.44 9.28 -29.34
C ALA A 105 -17.15 7.96 -29.05
N LEU A 106 -18.48 7.95 -29.14
CA LEU A 106 -19.29 6.74 -29.11
C LEU A 106 -19.61 6.31 -30.54
N LEU A 107 -19.21 5.08 -30.92
CA LEU A 107 -19.68 4.41 -32.12
C LEU A 107 -20.73 3.37 -31.72
N ILE A 108 -21.92 3.46 -32.31
CA ILE A 108 -23.05 2.62 -31.95
C ILE A 108 -23.86 2.26 -33.20
N THR A 109 -24.60 1.15 -33.14
CA THR A 109 -25.48 0.70 -34.23
C THR A 109 -26.52 1.77 -34.58
N GLU A 110 -26.82 1.89 -35.87
CA GLU A 110 -27.92 2.73 -36.35
C GLU A 110 -29.22 2.40 -35.61
N GLY A 111 -29.95 3.43 -35.18
CA GLY A 111 -31.17 3.30 -34.38
C GLY A 111 -30.99 3.29 -32.86
N PHE A 112 -29.76 3.32 -32.32
CA PHE A 112 -29.50 3.23 -30.87
C PHE A 112 -28.81 4.46 -30.25
N ALA A 113 -28.80 5.61 -30.94
CA ALA A 113 -28.06 6.81 -30.51
C ALA A 113 -28.47 7.35 -29.12
N ASP A 114 -29.70 7.09 -28.66
CA ASP A 114 -30.23 7.64 -27.42
C ASP A 114 -30.02 6.74 -26.19
N LEU A 115 -29.41 5.56 -26.31
CA LEU A 115 -29.25 4.62 -25.20
C LEU A 115 -28.56 5.26 -23.97
N LEU A 116 -27.53 6.10 -24.17
CA LEU A 116 -26.85 6.78 -23.07
C LEU A 116 -27.69 7.90 -22.41
N ARG A 117 -28.72 8.40 -23.07
CA ARG A 117 -29.60 9.44 -22.52
C ARG A 117 -30.79 8.86 -21.76
N ILE A 118 -31.30 7.72 -22.20
CA ILE A 118 -32.49 7.10 -21.60
C ILE A 118 -32.18 6.27 -20.35
N GLY A 119 -30.95 5.72 -20.23
CA GLY A 119 -30.51 4.94 -19.08
C GLY A 119 -30.88 3.47 -19.16
#